data_AF-A0A9X8M2C2-F1
#
_entry.id   AF-A0A9X8M2C2-F1
#
_cell.length_a   1.000
_cell.length_b   1.000
_cell.length_c   1.000
_cell.angle_alpha   90.00
_cell.angle_beta   90.00
_cell.angle_gamma   90.00
#
_symmetry.space_group_name_H-M   'P 1'
#
loop_
_entity.id
_entity.type
_entity.pdbx_description
1 polymer ?
#
loop_
_entity_poly.entity_id
_entity_poly.type
_entity_poly.pdbx_seq_one_letter_code
_entity_poly.pdbx_strand_id
1 'polypeptide(L)'
;MIDLEAYLVPKISGRCKKLRESHGFTMEKMSDKSSVSRIEKGKITKSGNFITDTVLFDYINTFEKTPEEIIFGNLDDLEETVEWIFDRLFELITCKNLTTDASLYSDITDIDIEAQKAILKVAESFAEFNIKRYNFLKSTDTFMDHVSKEFDKQLFIGGKPINIERDYRTTPINEDTVIDLYDMSDKIWLMCRNKFIRSFRAEVLDSLFEKEKFIYSNINATVSQWVGNQFNKVIIPDIVAKLKSNGIFKIGFMVKNLIDEFLDEDLSASFQTTVPIQTKREKHLKIEINNSRLNELSNDERAERVALIPKIMEMVTKGEILDETEFPVNKLLRYGINLREVPEVNLTKEVEIDDIINRAINTRKLGRTLRDKPLIIEQSPIVKTSDFNSKEELMAFFDEYYDSIHFQNQNIPGYFTNNSQIIQRWQERLNEDVRESIESFIDIQNNLLKLLTDEELIRFAK
;
A
#
# COMPACT_ATOMS: atom_id res chain seq x y z
N MET A 1 7.56 26.37 8.71
CA MET A 1 6.44 26.53 7.74
C MET A 1 5.15 27.13 8.33
N ILE A 2 4.84 26.95 9.62
CA ILE A 2 3.68 27.59 10.26
C ILE A 2 4.07 28.97 10.80
N ASP A 3 3.40 30.00 10.32
CA ASP A 3 3.45 31.35 10.88
C ASP A 3 2.03 31.78 11.30
N LEU A 4 1.63 31.33 12.49
CA LEU A 4 0.32 31.63 13.04
C LEU A 4 0.19 33.12 13.39
N GLU A 5 1.28 33.77 13.79
CA GLU A 5 1.32 35.22 14.00
C GLU A 5 0.95 35.98 12.73
N ALA A 6 1.53 35.62 11.57
CA ALA A 6 1.17 36.25 10.30
C ALA A 6 -0.28 35.94 9.89
N TYR A 7 -0.74 34.69 10.08
CA TYR A 7 -2.11 34.28 9.78
C TYR A 7 -3.17 35.05 10.61
N LEU A 8 -2.88 35.30 11.89
CA LEU A 8 -3.80 35.96 12.80
C LEU A 8 -3.90 37.48 12.60
N VAL A 9 -2.88 38.14 12.05
CA VAL A 9 -2.88 39.61 11.83
C VAL A 9 -4.15 40.11 11.13
N PRO A 10 -4.50 39.64 9.91
CA PRO A 10 -5.70 40.13 9.22
C PRO A 10 -6.99 39.81 9.96
N LYS A 11 -7.08 38.65 10.64
CA LYS A 11 -8.26 38.26 11.43
C LYS A 11 -8.46 39.17 12.64
N ILE A 12 -7.40 39.42 13.40
CA ILE A 12 -7.42 40.32 14.57
C ILE A 12 -7.72 41.76 14.12
N SER A 13 -7.07 42.25 13.06
CA SER A 13 -7.34 43.58 12.49
C SER A 13 -8.81 43.78 12.15
N GLY A 14 -9.38 42.82 11.41
CA GLY A 14 -10.80 42.86 11.02
C GLY A 14 -11.72 42.80 12.23
N ARG A 15 -11.43 41.92 13.19
CA ARG A 15 -12.24 41.74 14.41
C ARG A 15 -12.23 42.99 15.29
N CYS A 16 -11.05 43.54 15.60
CA CYS A 16 -10.91 44.77 16.38
C CYS A 16 -11.65 45.95 15.73
N LYS A 17 -11.47 46.14 14.41
CA LYS A 17 -12.16 47.20 13.67
C LYS A 17 -13.68 47.03 13.71
N LYS A 18 -14.18 45.82 13.47
CA LYS A 18 -15.62 45.50 13.49
C LYS A 18 -16.22 45.72 14.87
N LEU A 19 -15.54 45.30 15.94
CA LEU A 19 -15.97 45.55 17.31
C LEU A 19 -16.09 47.05 17.59
N ARG A 20 -15.06 47.84 17.25
CA ARG A 20 -15.08 49.29 17.45
C ARG A 20 -16.20 49.98 16.67
N GLU A 21 -16.33 49.68 15.38
CA GLU A 21 -17.31 50.33 14.50
C GLU A 21 -18.75 49.95 14.86
N SER A 22 -19.01 48.69 15.22
CA SER A 22 -20.35 48.24 15.62
C SER A 22 -20.86 48.90 16.91
N HIS A 23 -19.97 49.36 17.78
CA HIS A 23 -20.31 50.08 19.02
C HIS A 23 -20.25 51.61 18.86
N GLY A 24 -19.93 52.12 17.66
CA GLY A 24 -19.82 53.56 17.40
C GLY A 24 -18.66 54.23 18.14
N PHE A 25 -17.64 53.48 18.55
CA PHE A 25 -16.51 54.02 19.30
C PHE A 25 -15.45 54.66 18.39
N THR A 26 -14.87 55.77 18.85
CA THR A 26 -13.68 56.36 18.22
C THR A 26 -12.44 55.58 18.62
N MET A 27 -11.33 55.75 17.88
CA MET A 27 -10.09 55.03 18.19
C MET A 27 -9.53 55.41 19.56
N GLU A 28 -9.65 56.69 19.95
CA GLU A 28 -9.21 57.23 21.24
C GLU A 28 -10.02 56.67 22.42
N LYS A 29 -11.25 56.19 22.15
CA LYS A 29 -12.08 55.54 23.16
C LYS A 29 -11.62 54.10 23.43
N MET A 30 -10.88 53.51 22.48
CA MET A 30 -10.34 52.16 22.62
C MET A 30 -9.00 52.16 23.32
N SER A 31 -8.02 52.89 22.80
CA SER A 31 -6.67 52.96 23.36
C SER A 31 -5.94 54.13 22.71
N ASP A 32 -4.60 54.15 22.74
CA ASP A 32 -3.82 55.10 21.96
C ASP A 32 -4.20 55.03 20.47
N LYS A 33 -4.61 56.17 19.90
CA LYS A 33 -5.10 56.28 18.51
C LYS A 33 -4.12 55.69 17.51
N SER A 34 -2.81 55.91 17.72
CA SER A 34 -1.79 55.43 16.80
C SER A 34 -1.70 53.90 16.84
N SER A 35 -1.82 53.31 18.03
CA SER A 35 -1.82 51.86 18.25
C SER A 35 -3.06 51.21 17.65
N VAL A 36 -4.25 51.76 17.88
CA VAL A 36 -5.52 51.27 17.31
C VAL A 36 -5.50 51.37 15.79
N SER A 37 -5.11 52.52 15.23
CA SER A 37 -5.00 52.68 13.78
C SER A 37 -3.99 51.71 13.16
N ARG A 38 -2.92 51.35 13.88
CA ARG A 38 -1.89 50.41 13.40
C ARG A 38 -2.46 48.99 13.35
N ILE A 39 -3.12 48.54 14.42
CA ILE A 39 -3.75 47.22 14.51
C ILE A 39 -4.82 47.05 13.44
N GLU A 40 -5.74 48.00 13.28
CA GLU A 40 -6.82 47.89 12.29
C GLU A 40 -6.34 47.92 10.82
N LYS A 41 -5.10 48.38 10.59
CA LYS A 41 -4.45 48.37 9.28
C LYS A 41 -3.53 47.16 9.07
N GLY A 42 -3.48 46.22 10.03
CA GLY A 42 -2.61 45.04 9.96
C GLY A 42 -1.12 45.37 9.98
N LYS A 43 -0.71 46.53 10.52
CA LYS A 43 0.69 46.96 10.51
C LYS A 43 1.47 46.35 11.67
N ILE A 44 2.40 45.46 11.36
CA ILE A 44 3.30 44.83 12.33
C ILE A 44 4.42 45.80 12.73
N THR A 45 4.79 45.79 14.01
CA THR A 45 5.91 46.59 14.53
C THR A 45 7.26 45.90 14.28
N LYS A 46 8.37 46.64 14.38
CA LYS A 46 9.71 46.03 14.30
C LYS A 46 9.97 44.96 15.37
N SER A 47 9.24 45.00 16.48
CA SER A 47 9.35 44.01 17.55
C SER A 47 8.54 42.72 17.30
N GLY A 48 7.80 42.63 16.19
CA GLY A 48 6.87 41.51 15.93
C GLY A 48 5.59 41.52 16.79
N ASN A 49 5.63 42.19 17.95
CA ASN A 49 4.50 42.29 18.88
C ASN A 49 3.33 43.13 18.30
N PHE A 50 2.45 42.47 17.55
CA PHE A 50 1.38 43.11 16.78
C PHE A 50 0.32 43.78 17.67
N ILE A 51 -0.13 43.13 18.74
CA ILE A 51 -1.02 43.71 19.74
C ILE A 51 -0.35 43.58 21.12
N THR A 52 -0.19 44.71 21.80
CA THR A 52 0.41 44.71 23.13
C THR A 52 -0.62 44.28 24.17
N ASP A 53 -0.16 43.69 25.26
CA ASP A 53 -0.98 43.35 26.43
C ASP A 53 -1.88 44.50 26.89
N THR A 54 -1.37 45.74 26.92
CA THR A 54 -2.15 46.93 27.31
C THR A 54 -3.30 47.19 26.34
N VAL A 55 -3.04 47.16 25.03
CA VAL A 55 -4.11 47.37 24.05
C VAL A 55 -5.11 46.22 24.08
N LEU A 56 -4.65 44.98 24.25
CA LEU A 56 -5.51 43.82 24.41
C LEU A 56 -6.42 43.98 25.64
N PHE A 57 -5.87 44.38 26.78
CA PHE A 57 -6.61 44.66 28.01
C PHE A 57 -7.66 45.76 27.81
N ASP A 58 -7.35 46.81 27.07
CA ASP A 58 -8.32 47.86 26.76
C ASP A 58 -9.52 47.32 25.94
N TYR A 59 -9.25 46.48 24.94
CA TYR A 59 -10.30 45.81 24.15
C TYR A 59 -11.15 44.86 25.01
N ILE A 60 -10.51 44.06 25.87
CA ILE A 60 -11.16 43.13 26.80
C ILE A 60 -12.17 43.86 27.69
N ASN A 61 -11.74 44.95 28.34
CA ASN A 61 -12.61 45.68 29.27
C ASN A 61 -13.69 46.50 28.56
N THR A 62 -13.37 47.05 27.38
CA THR A 62 -14.32 47.89 26.64
C THR A 62 -15.47 47.09 26.05
N PHE A 63 -15.22 45.83 25.64
CA PHE A 63 -16.21 44.98 24.98
C PHE A 63 -16.68 43.80 25.83
N GLU A 64 -16.20 43.67 27.06
CA GLU A 64 -16.50 42.54 27.96
C GLU A 64 -16.22 41.18 27.29
N LYS A 65 -15.03 41.07 26.67
CA LYS A 65 -14.59 39.89 25.91
C LYS A 65 -13.39 39.23 26.55
N THR A 66 -13.26 37.92 26.37
CA THR A 66 -12.05 37.21 26.80
C THR A 66 -10.85 37.54 25.88
N PRO A 67 -9.61 37.39 26.35
CA PRO A 67 -8.43 37.51 25.47
C PRO A 67 -8.50 36.55 24.28
N GLU A 68 -8.98 35.32 24.49
CA GLU A 68 -9.23 34.33 23.44
C GLU A 68 -10.17 34.88 22.37
N GLU A 69 -11.29 35.49 22.75
CA GLU A 69 -12.26 36.07 21.81
C GLU A 69 -11.72 37.24 20.98
N ILE A 70 -10.76 38.00 21.51
CA ILE A 70 -10.12 39.09 20.76
C ILE A 70 -9.08 38.52 19.78
N ILE A 71 -8.22 37.61 20.23
CA ILE A 71 -7.09 37.09 19.43
C ILE A 71 -7.55 36.01 18.45
N PHE A 72 -8.23 34.97 18.93
CA PHE A 72 -8.63 33.80 18.14
C PHE A 72 -10.07 33.89 17.65
N GLY A 73 -10.97 34.51 18.42
CA GLY A 73 -12.36 34.72 18.02
C GLY A 73 -13.34 33.86 18.78
N ASN A 74 -14.52 33.64 18.19
CA ASN A 74 -15.47 32.69 18.74
C ASN A 74 -14.97 31.24 18.54
N LEU A 75 -15.77 30.26 18.98
CA LEU A 75 -15.39 28.85 18.85
C LEU A 75 -15.18 28.43 17.38
N ASP A 76 -15.98 28.94 16.45
CA ASP A 76 -15.87 28.62 15.03
C ASP A 76 -14.57 29.20 14.43
N ASP A 77 -14.23 30.46 14.77
CA ASP A 77 -12.97 31.10 14.36
C ASP A 77 -11.75 30.35 14.91
N LEU A 78 -11.86 29.84 16.15
CA LEU A 78 -10.81 29.04 16.77
C LEU A 78 -10.66 27.68 16.06
N GLU A 79 -11.77 26.99 15.78
CA GLU A 79 -11.75 25.72 15.04
C GLU A 79 -11.11 25.90 13.66
N GLU A 80 -11.51 26.93 12.90
CA GLU A 80 -10.90 27.29 11.60
C GLU A 80 -9.39 27.56 11.73
N THR A 81 -8.97 28.21 12.82
CA THR A 81 -7.55 28.47 13.07
C THR A 81 -6.77 27.19 13.34
N VAL A 82 -7.33 26.27 14.12
CA VAL A 82 -6.68 24.99 14.44
C VAL A 82 -6.67 24.06 13.24
N GLU A 83 -7.74 24.04 12.44
CA GLU A 83 -7.83 23.34 11.16
C GLU A 83 -6.76 23.85 10.19
N TRP A 84 -6.60 25.17 10.06
CA TRP A 84 -5.55 25.75 9.23
C TRP A 84 -4.15 25.29 9.65
N ILE A 85 -3.87 25.20 10.96
CA ILE A 85 -2.60 24.66 11.47
C ILE A 85 -2.46 23.18 11.07
N PHE A 86 -3.52 22.39 11.25
CA PHE A 86 -3.54 20.98 10.87
C PHE A 86 -3.25 20.81 9.38
N ASP A 87 -3.91 21.56 8.50
CA ASP A 87 -3.69 21.50 7.05
C ASP A 87 -2.25 21.86 6.68
N ARG A 88 -1.67 22.90 7.28
CA ARG A 88 -0.24 23.23 7.07
C ARG A 88 0.66 22.05 7.48
N LEU A 89 0.36 21.35 8.56
CA LEU A 89 1.12 20.17 8.98
C LEU A 89 0.88 18.99 8.04
N PHE A 90 -0.35 18.79 7.57
CA PHE A 90 -0.72 17.69 6.67
C PHE A 90 -0.10 17.85 5.28
N GLU A 91 -0.04 19.08 4.76
CA GLU A 91 0.61 19.41 3.48
C GLU A 91 2.09 18.96 3.42
N LEU A 92 2.77 18.78 4.56
CA LEU A 92 4.14 18.25 4.59
C LEU A 92 4.28 16.88 3.92
N ILE A 93 3.20 16.10 3.76
CA ILE A 93 3.25 14.82 3.04
C ILE A 93 3.58 14.97 1.55
N THR A 94 3.34 16.15 0.95
CA THR A 94 3.64 16.40 -0.46
C THR A 94 5.10 16.74 -0.71
N CYS A 95 5.87 17.05 0.34
CA CYS A 95 7.30 17.31 0.25
C CYS A 95 8.10 16.01 0.16
N LYS A 96 9.31 16.06 -0.40
CA LYS A 96 10.37 15.05 -0.27
C LYS A 96 10.71 14.80 1.20
N ASN A 97 11.48 13.75 1.47
CA ASN A 97 11.83 13.41 2.84
C ASN A 97 12.67 14.54 3.44
N LEU A 98 12.09 15.35 4.32
CA LEU A 98 12.76 16.54 4.86
C LEU A 98 13.98 16.17 5.71
N THR A 99 14.10 14.92 6.18
CA THR A 99 15.31 14.46 6.86
C THR A 99 16.53 14.48 5.93
N THR A 100 16.33 14.22 4.64
CA THR A 100 17.39 14.13 3.62
C THR A 100 17.40 15.31 2.66
N ASP A 101 16.23 15.87 2.37
CA ASP A 101 15.98 16.78 1.26
C ASP A 101 15.44 18.16 1.70
N ALA A 102 15.59 18.53 2.97
CA ALA A 102 15.13 19.84 3.48
C ALA A 102 15.69 21.03 2.69
N SER A 103 16.89 20.90 2.10
CA SER A 103 17.53 21.95 1.31
C SER A 103 16.78 22.32 0.02
N LEU A 104 15.83 21.48 -0.42
CA LEU A 104 14.94 21.79 -1.56
C LEU A 104 13.93 22.88 -1.24
N TYR A 105 13.72 23.19 0.05
CA TYR A 105 12.66 24.08 0.51
C TYR A 105 13.24 25.22 1.36
N SER A 106 12.61 26.39 1.28
CA SER A 106 12.93 27.52 2.16
C SER A 106 12.28 27.33 3.53
N ASP A 107 12.95 27.82 4.57
CA ASP A 107 12.35 28.00 5.91
C ASP A 107 11.82 26.73 6.60
N ILE A 108 12.48 25.59 6.33
CA ILE A 108 12.24 24.32 7.04
C ILE A 108 12.97 24.34 8.39
N THR A 109 12.21 24.02 9.44
CA THR A 109 12.71 23.90 10.82
C THR A 109 12.76 22.44 11.26
N ASP A 110 13.48 22.16 12.35
CA ASP A 110 13.49 20.82 12.97
C ASP A 110 12.08 20.36 13.35
N ILE A 111 11.20 21.28 13.73
CA ILE A 111 9.80 20.98 14.04
C ILE A 111 9.05 20.52 12.78
N ASP A 112 9.30 21.14 11.62
CA ASP A 112 8.69 20.73 10.35
C ASP A 112 9.17 19.31 9.96
N ILE A 113 10.45 18.98 10.17
CA ILE A 113 11.00 17.64 9.91
C ILE A 113 10.30 16.59 10.80
N GLU A 114 10.19 16.85 12.10
CA GLU A 114 9.54 15.93 13.03
C GLU A 114 8.03 15.82 12.79
N ALA A 115 7.38 16.93 12.42
CA ALA A 115 5.98 16.94 12.02
C ALA A 115 5.73 16.12 10.76
N GLN A 116 6.60 16.22 9.75
CA GLN A 116 6.49 15.40 8.54
C GLN A 116 6.59 13.91 8.88
N LYS A 117 7.56 13.51 9.72
CA LYS A 117 7.69 12.11 10.16
C LYS A 117 6.44 11.61 10.88
N ALA A 118 5.80 12.46 11.69
CA ALA A 118 4.58 12.11 12.38
C ALA A 118 3.43 11.94 11.39
N ILE A 119 3.18 12.93 10.54
CA ILE A 119 2.01 12.96 9.67
C ILE A 119 2.09 11.97 8.50
N LEU A 120 3.29 11.63 8.02
CA LEU A 120 3.48 10.54 7.06
C LEU A 120 2.93 9.22 7.58
N LYS A 121 3.08 8.93 8.88
CA LYS A 121 2.52 7.70 9.49
C LYS A 121 0.99 7.66 9.47
N VAL A 122 0.34 8.83 9.42
CA VAL A 122 -1.11 8.91 9.26
C VAL A 122 -1.48 8.73 7.79
N ALA A 123 -0.77 9.41 6.89
CA ALA A 123 -1.00 9.28 5.46
C ALA A 123 -0.75 7.86 4.93
N GLU A 124 0.15 7.10 5.58
CA GLU A 124 0.37 5.66 5.32
C GLU A 124 -0.88 4.80 5.50
N SER A 125 -1.92 5.29 6.17
CA SER A 125 -3.22 4.61 6.25
C SER A 125 -4.01 4.62 4.94
N PHE A 126 -3.58 5.41 3.95
CA PHE A 126 -4.17 5.46 2.61
C PHE A 126 -3.29 4.68 1.61
N ALA A 127 -3.84 3.61 1.03
CA ALA A 127 -3.17 2.71 0.12
C ALA A 127 -2.62 3.43 -1.11
N GLU A 128 -3.43 4.29 -1.73
CA GLU A 128 -3.03 5.04 -2.92
C GLU A 128 -1.89 6.00 -2.60
N PHE A 129 -1.95 6.69 -1.46
CA PHE A 129 -0.86 7.56 -1.01
C PHE A 129 0.47 6.80 -0.97
N ASN A 130 0.50 5.58 -0.44
CA ASN A 130 1.76 4.83 -0.32
C ASN A 130 2.45 4.57 -1.67
N ILE A 131 1.70 4.13 -2.69
CA ILE A 131 2.30 3.87 -4.01
C ILE A 131 2.65 5.18 -4.74
N LYS A 132 1.80 6.21 -4.64
CA LYS A 132 2.07 7.53 -5.23
C LYS A 132 3.29 8.18 -4.59
N ARG A 133 3.44 8.03 -3.26
CA ARG A 133 4.58 8.51 -2.49
C ARG A 133 5.87 7.76 -2.85
N TYR A 134 5.79 6.44 -3.04
CA TYR A 134 6.91 5.63 -3.50
C TYR A 134 7.43 6.10 -4.86
N ASN A 135 6.54 6.29 -5.84
CA ASN A 135 6.88 6.83 -7.15
C ASN A 135 7.44 8.26 -7.05
N PHE A 136 6.80 9.11 -6.25
CA PHE A 136 7.24 10.48 -6.04
C PHE A 136 8.65 10.55 -5.47
N LEU A 137 9.02 9.69 -4.51
CA LEU A 137 10.37 9.69 -3.95
C LEU A 137 11.45 9.42 -5.02
N LYS A 138 11.13 8.65 -6.06
CA LYS A 138 12.01 8.36 -7.19
C LYS A 138 11.98 9.42 -8.30
N SER A 139 10.92 10.23 -8.37
CA SER A 139 10.80 11.27 -9.39
C SER A 139 11.70 12.47 -9.10
N THR A 140 11.88 13.35 -10.09
CA THR A 140 12.61 14.61 -9.95
C THR A 140 11.75 15.75 -9.39
N ASP A 141 10.46 15.49 -9.14
CA ASP A 141 9.52 16.52 -8.69
C ASP A 141 9.87 16.98 -7.28
N THR A 142 9.71 18.27 -7.00
CA THR A 142 9.93 18.83 -5.66
C THR A 142 8.69 18.70 -4.77
N PHE A 143 7.50 18.64 -5.34
CA PHE A 143 6.25 18.45 -4.61
C PHE A 143 5.39 17.41 -5.31
N MET A 144 4.59 16.66 -4.53
CA MET A 144 3.51 15.85 -5.10
C MET A 144 2.42 16.76 -5.66
N ASP A 145 1.96 16.43 -6.86
CA ASP A 145 0.71 16.99 -7.35
C ASP A 145 -0.46 16.54 -6.48
N HIS A 146 -1.49 17.38 -6.43
CA HIS A 146 -2.73 17.06 -5.74
C HIS A 146 -3.94 17.61 -6.49
N VAL A 147 -5.04 16.90 -6.38
CA VAL A 147 -6.35 17.25 -6.95
C VAL A 147 -7.41 17.09 -5.87
N SER A 148 -8.56 17.72 -6.06
CA SER A 148 -9.78 17.27 -5.39
C SER A 148 -10.50 16.26 -6.29
N LYS A 149 -10.65 14.99 -5.89
CA LYS A 149 -11.36 14.00 -6.74
C LYS A 149 -12.83 14.35 -6.93
N GLU A 150 -13.41 15.13 -6.02
CA GLU A 150 -14.77 15.65 -6.20
C GLU A 150 -14.88 16.51 -7.46
N PHE A 151 -13.85 17.31 -7.74
CA PHE A 151 -13.79 18.26 -8.84
C PHE A 151 -13.01 17.74 -10.06
N ASP A 152 -12.24 16.66 -9.89
CA ASP A 152 -11.51 15.96 -10.95
C ASP A 152 -12.44 15.10 -11.82
N LYS A 153 -13.35 15.79 -12.53
CA LYS A 153 -14.35 15.17 -13.41
C LYS A 153 -14.53 15.97 -14.68
N GLN A 154 -14.86 15.28 -15.77
CA GLN A 154 -15.18 15.93 -17.03
C GLN A 154 -16.56 16.60 -16.97
N LEU A 155 -16.58 17.91 -17.16
CA LEU A 155 -17.78 18.73 -17.32
C LEU A 155 -17.93 19.10 -18.80
N PHE A 156 -19.15 19.07 -19.33
CA PHE A 156 -19.42 19.51 -20.70
C PHE A 156 -19.93 20.96 -20.69
N ILE A 157 -19.09 21.91 -21.11
CA ILE A 157 -19.44 23.33 -21.20
C ILE A 157 -19.31 23.77 -22.66
N GLY A 158 -20.41 24.23 -23.25
CA GLY A 158 -20.41 24.71 -24.65
C GLY A 158 -20.02 23.65 -25.68
N GLY A 159 -20.31 22.36 -25.41
CA GLY A 159 -19.97 21.24 -26.30
C GLY A 159 -18.52 20.76 -26.21
N LYS A 160 -17.73 21.26 -25.26
CA LYS A 160 -16.35 20.80 -25.01
C LYS A 160 -16.26 20.15 -23.63
N PRO A 161 -15.56 19.00 -23.49
CA PRO A 161 -15.20 18.48 -22.19
C PRO A 161 -14.15 19.41 -21.57
N ILE A 162 -14.36 19.79 -20.31
CA ILE A 162 -13.45 20.58 -19.48
C ILE A 162 -13.37 19.90 -18.11
N ASN A 163 -12.15 19.73 -17.59
CA ASN A 163 -11.89 19.31 -16.22
C ASN A 163 -11.29 20.48 -15.44
N ILE A 164 -12.00 20.98 -14.43
CA ILE A 164 -11.62 22.20 -13.71
C ILE A 164 -10.33 22.04 -12.89
N GLU A 165 -10.04 20.83 -12.40
CA GLU A 165 -8.83 20.53 -11.63
C GLU A 165 -7.58 20.41 -12.51
N ARG A 166 -7.76 20.15 -13.80
CA ARG A 166 -6.68 19.77 -14.73
C ARG A 166 -6.42 20.81 -15.80
N ASP A 167 -7.46 21.26 -16.51
CA ASP A 167 -7.33 22.03 -17.75
C ASP A 167 -6.88 23.48 -17.52
N TYR A 168 -6.98 23.98 -16.29
CA TYR A 168 -6.59 25.35 -15.93
C TYR A 168 -5.23 25.43 -15.23
N ARG A 169 -4.52 24.31 -15.06
CA ARG A 169 -3.18 24.31 -14.49
C ARG A 169 -2.14 24.77 -15.50
N THR A 170 -1.13 25.48 -15.03
CA THR A 170 0.01 25.90 -15.85
C THR A 170 0.95 24.73 -16.19
N THR A 171 1.01 23.74 -15.32
CA THR A 171 1.81 22.52 -15.46
C THR A 171 0.88 21.31 -15.48
N PRO A 172 1.10 20.35 -16.40
CA PRO A 172 0.38 19.08 -16.37
C PRO A 172 0.61 18.34 -15.06
N ILE A 173 -0.40 17.59 -14.63
CA ILE A 173 -0.33 16.73 -13.44
C ILE A 173 0.50 15.49 -13.76
N ASN A 174 1.36 15.10 -12.83
CA ASN A 174 2.02 13.80 -12.85
C ASN A 174 1.08 12.71 -12.30
N GLU A 175 0.47 11.92 -13.19
CA GLU A 175 -0.48 10.86 -12.80
C GLU A 175 0.15 9.77 -11.93
N ASP A 176 1.48 9.57 -12.00
CA ASP A 176 2.18 8.55 -11.23
C ASP A 176 2.36 8.95 -9.75
N THR A 177 2.18 10.24 -9.42
CA THR A 177 2.47 10.81 -8.11
C THR A 177 1.34 11.63 -7.50
N VAL A 178 0.29 11.95 -8.27
CA VAL A 178 -0.85 12.75 -7.80
C VAL A 178 -1.66 12.06 -6.70
N ILE A 179 -2.10 12.83 -5.70
CA ILE A 179 -2.94 12.36 -4.58
C ILE A 179 -4.18 13.24 -4.39
N ASP A 180 -5.19 12.72 -3.68
CA ASP A 180 -6.31 13.53 -3.19
C ASP A 180 -5.99 14.07 -1.78
N LEU A 181 -5.20 15.15 -1.75
CA LEU A 181 -4.74 15.73 -0.49
C LEU A 181 -5.90 16.20 0.38
N TYR A 182 -6.94 16.78 -0.23
CA TYR A 182 -8.07 17.36 0.48
C TYR A 182 -8.94 16.27 1.12
N ASP A 183 -9.34 15.24 0.37
CA ASP A 183 -10.13 14.13 0.93
C ASP A 183 -9.38 13.41 2.05
N MET A 184 -8.06 13.23 1.90
CA MET A 184 -7.22 12.66 2.95
C MET A 184 -7.16 13.56 4.19
N SER A 185 -6.91 14.86 4.02
CA SER A 185 -6.83 15.84 5.12
C SER A 185 -8.16 15.89 5.88
N ASP A 186 -9.28 16.06 5.17
CA ASP A 186 -10.62 16.21 5.74
C ASP A 186 -11.00 14.99 6.58
N LYS A 187 -10.75 13.77 6.08
CA LYS A 187 -11.06 12.56 6.85
C LYS A 187 -10.25 12.48 8.13
N ILE A 188 -8.96 12.78 8.07
CA ILE A 188 -8.09 12.75 9.26
C ILE A 188 -8.46 13.88 10.23
N TRP A 189 -8.77 15.08 9.73
CA TRP A 189 -9.25 16.20 10.53
C TRP A 189 -10.51 15.82 11.28
N LEU A 190 -11.54 15.28 10.60
CA LEU A 190 -12.79 14.86 11.25
C LEU A 190 -12.55 13.83 12.38
N MET A 191 -11.60 12.91 12.19
CA MET A 191 -11.20 11.94 13.22
C MET A 191 -10.39 12.53 14.38
N CYS A 192 -9.77 13.71 14.23
CA CYS A 192 -8.88 14.24 15.25
C CYS A 192 -9.27 15.61 15.81
N ARG A 193 -10.19 16.34 15.18
CA ARG A 193 -10.54 17.74 15.47
C ARG A 193 -10.78 18.00 16.95
N ASN A 194 -11.58 17.14 17.59
CA ASN A 194 -11.97 17.33 18.99
C ASN A 194 -10.78 17.18 19.93
N LYS A 195 -9.85 16.27 19.63
CA LYS A 195 -8.63 16.07 20.42
C LYS A 195 -7.64 17.20 20.17
N PHE A 196 -7.52 17.66 18.92
CA PHE A 196 -6.71 18.80 18.53
C PHE A 196 -7.14 20.08 19.22
N ILE A 197 -8.41 20.47 19.06
CA ILE A 197 -8.96 21.71 19.64
C ILE A 197 -8.80 21.69 21.16
N ARG A 198 -9.14 20.58 21.83
CA ARG A 198 -8.96 20.47 23.29
C ARG A 198 -7.50 20.62 23.71
N SER A 199 -6.58 19.97 23.01
CA SER A 199 -5.16 20.09 23.33
C SER A 199 -4.62 21.49 23.05
N PHE A 200 -5.02 22.10 21.94
CA PHE A 200 -4.62 23.47 21.59
C PHE A 200 -5.08 24.46 22.66
N ARG A 201 -6.32 24.35 23.13
CA ARG A 201 -6.82 25.20 24.23
C ARG A 201 -5.99 25.02 25.50
N ALA A 202 -5.83 23.78 25.97
CA ALA A 202 -5.15 23.49 27.23
C ALA A 202 -3.65 23.83 27.22
N GLU A 203 -2.99 23.75 26.07
CA GLU A 203 -1.52 23.79 26.00
C GLU A 203 -1.01 25.09 25.36
N VAL A 204 -1.78 25.66 24.41
CA VAL A 204 -1.43 26.92 23.75
C VAL A 204 -2.15 28.08 24.42
N LEU A 205 -3.49 28.05 24.51
CA LEU A 205 -4.24 29.21 25.02
C LEU A 205 -3.96 29.45 26.51
N ASP A 206 -3.99 28.40 27.34
CA ASP A 206 -3.68 28.54 28.77
C ASP A 206 -2.25 29.06 28.96
N SER A 207 -1.30 28.61 28.13
CA SER A 207 0.08 29.11 28.17
C SER A 207 0.22 30.57 27.74
N LEU A 208 -0.61 31.04 26.81
CA LEU A 208 -0.56 32.41 26.31
C LEU A 208 -1.24 33.41 27.25
N PHE A 209 -2.28 32.99 27.96
CA PHE A 209 -3.18 33.89 28.68
C PHE A 209 -3.18 33.72 30.20
N GLU A 210 -2.75 32.59 30.77
CA GLU A 210 -2.87 32.35 32.22
C GLU A 210 -1.56 32.55 33.01
N LYS A 211 -0.39 32.38 32.37
CA LYS A 211 0.88 32.25 33.12
C LYS A 211 1.63 33.56 33.33
N GLU A 212 1.52 34.55 32.43
CA GLU A 212 2.24 35.84 32.49
C GLU A 212 1.51 36.94 31.68
N LYS A 213 2.15 38.11 31.53
CA LYS A 213 1.71 39.19 30.63
C LYS A 213 1.68 38.71 29.18
N PHE A 214 0.63 39.02 28.42
CA PHE A 214 0.49 38.57 27.04
C PHE A 214 1.55 39.19 26.11
N ILE A 215 2.18 38.36 25.28
CA ILE A 215 3.15 38.80 24.25
C ILE A 215 2.79 38.12 22.93
N TYR A 216 2.36 38.90 21.94
CA TYR A 216 1.91 38.37 20.65
C TYR A 216 3.00 37.61 19.91
N SER A 217 4.24 38.10 19.96
CA SER A 217 5.40 37.50 19.28
C SER A 217 5.89 36.18 19.90
N ASN A 218 5.16 35.64 20.89
CA ASN A 218 5.44 34.32 21.47
C ASN A 218 4.52 33.24 20.88
N ILE A 219 3.47 33.61 20.14
CA ILE A 219 2.46 32.65 19.64
C ILE A 219 3.12 31.55 18.81
N ASN A 220 3.98 31.91 17.85
CA ASN A 220 4.65 30.92 17.00
C ASN A 220 5.54 29.97 17.81
N ALA A 221 6.23 30.49 18.83
CA ALA A 221 7.09 29.68 19.70
C ALA A 221 6.26 28.70 20.54
N THR A 222 5.14 29.15 21.12
CA THR A 222 4.22 28.30 21.88
C THR A 222 3.58 27.21 21.00
N VAL A 223 3.15 27.56 19.79
CA VAL A 223 2.61 26.59 18.83
C VAL A 223 3.67 25.58 18.42
N SER A 224 4.90 26.01 18.15
CA SER A 224 6.00 25.10 17.79
C SER A 224 6.29 24.09 18.90
N GLN A 225 6.26 24.53 20.16
CA GLN A 225 6.39 23.64 21.32
C GLN A 225 5.22 22.66 21.44
N TRP A 226 3.99 23.15 21.24
CA TRP A 226 2.79 22.30 21.24
C TRP A 226 2.84 21.25 20.12
N VAL A 227 3.27 21.61 18.91
CA VAL A 227 3.45 20.66 17.80
C VAL A 227 4.46 19.58 18.21
N GLY A 228 5.62 19.99 18.73
CA GLY A 228 6.67 19.06 19.12
C GLY A 228 6.28 18.12 20.28
N ASN A 229 5.49 18.59 21.25
CA ASN A 229 5.20 17.84 22.47
C ASN A 229 3.86 17.11 22.45
N GLN A 230 2.83 17.70 21.85
CA GLN A 230 1.48 17.16 21.86
C GLN A 230 1.12 16.56 20.51
N PHE A 231 1.19 17.32 19.43
CA PHE A 231 0.86 16.83 18.08
C PHE A 231 1.71 15.61 17.72
N ASN A 232 3.04 15.76 17.71
CA ASN A 232 3.97 14.74 17.22
C ASN A 232 4.02 13.50 18.12
N LYS A 233 3.93 13.68 19.44
CA LYS A 233 4.23 12.62 20.42
C LYS A 233 3.01 12.01 21.08
N VAL A 234 1.85 12.66 21.04
CA VAL A 234 0.63 12.22 21.74
C VAL A 234 -0.55 12.06 20.80
N ILE A 235 -0.86 13.10 20.02
CA ILE A 235 -2.08 13.10 19.22
C ILE A 235 -1.94 12.18 18.01
N ILE A 236 -0.89 12.37 17.21
CA ILE A 236 -0.66 11.57 16.00
C ILE A 236 -0.45 10.08 16.30
N PRO A 237 0.40 9.67 17.26
CA PRO A 237 0.59 8.25 17.57
C PRO A 237 -0.70 7.53 17.99
N ASP A 238 -1.58 8.20 18.74
CA ASP A 238 -2.89 7.66 19.13
C ASP A 238 -3.80 7.43 17.91
N ILE A 239 -3.85 8.39 16.99
CA ILE A 239 -4.63 8.26 15.74
C ILE A 239 -4.08 7.09 14.91
N VAL A 240 -2.76 6.99 14.74
CA VAL A 240 -2.12 5.89 14.00
C VAL A 240 -2.47 4.54 14.62
N ALA A 241 -2.46 4.41 15.95
CA ALA A 241 -2.85 3.19 16.63
C ALA A 241 -4.30 2.79 16.33
N LYS A 242 -5.23 3.75 16.36
CA LYS A 242 -6.63 3.53 15.98
C LYS A 242 -6.77 3.10 14.51
N LEU A 243 -6.11 3.81 13.59
CA LEU A 243 -6.13 3.50 12.15
C LEU A 243 -5.61 2.09 11.86
N LYS A 244 -4.53 1.64 12.52
CA LYS A 244 -4.00 0.27 12.39
C LYS A 244 -4.97 -0.81 12.87
N SER A 245 -5.86 -0.48 13.80
CA SER A 245 -6.88 -1.41 14.32
C SER A 245 -8.15 -1.47 13.47
N ASN A 246 -8.35 -0.50 12.56
CA ASN A 246 -9.54 -0.41 11.71
C ASN A 246 -9.35 -1.18 10.40
N GLY A 247 -10.35 -1.97 9.99
CA GLY A 247 -10.26 -2.81 8.79
C GLY A 247 -10.05 -2.04 7.48
N ILE A 248 -10.61 -0.84 7.32
CA ILE A 248 -10.49 -0.02 6.10
C ILE A 248 -9.11 0.64 6.05
N PHE A 249 -8.71 1.33 7.12
CA PHE A 249 -7.43 2.06 7.17
C PHE A 249 -6.21 1.14 7.30
N LYS A 250 -6.39 -0.07 7.85
CA LYS A 250 -5.34 -1.10 7.89
C LYS A 250 -4.84 -1.50 6.50
N ILE A 251 -5.69 -1.39 5.47
CA ILE A 251 -5.30 -1.69 4.08
C ILE A 251 -4.13 -0.82 3.64
N GLY A 252 -4.12 0.48 3.97
CA GLY A 252 -3.01 1.36 3.64
C GLY A 252 -1.68 0.89 4.22
N PHE A 253 -1.65 0.53 5.50
CA PHE A 253 -0.44 0.00 6.14
C PHE A 253 -0.02 -1.36 5.54
N MET A 254 -0.96 -2.19 5.11
CA MET A 254 -0.65 -3.43 4.39
C MET A 254 0.03 -3.14 3.05
N VAL A 255 -0.48 -2.17 2.30
CA VAL A 255 0.14 -1.72 1.03
C VAL A 255 1.53 -1.13 1.29
N LYS A 256 1.71 -0.32 2.34
CA LYS A 256 3.03 0.18 2.72
C LYS A 256 4.03 -0.95 2.97
N ASN A 257 3.63 -1.99 3.70
CA ASN A 257 4.49 -3.16 3.93
C ASN A 257 4.78 -3.93 2.64
N LEU A 258 3.80 -4.07 1.73
CA LEU A 258 4.03 -4.70 0.42
C LEU A 258 5.09 -3.94 -0.38
N ILE A 259 5.03 -2.61 -0.37
CA ILE A 259 6.01 -1.76 -1.04
C ILE A 259 7.39 -1.91 -0.39
N ASP A 260 7.48 -1.77 0.94
CA ASP A 260 8.76 -1.74 1.64
C ASP A 260 9.49 -3.08 1.67
N GLU A 261 8.75 -4.19 1.74
CA GLU A 261 9.32 -5.53 1.94
C GLU A 261 9.44 -6.34 0.64
N PHE A 262 8.65 -6.02 -0.40
CA PHE A 262 8.56 -6.87 -1.59
C PHE A 262 8.83 -6.18 -2.92
N LEU A 263 8.68 -4.86 -3.05
CA LEU A 263 9.01 -4.16 -4.30
C LEU A 263 10.50 -3.84 -4.38
N ASP A 264 11.18 -4.47 -5.33
CA ASP A 264 12.59 -4.19 -5.65
C ASP A 264 12.76 -3.99 -7.16
N GLU A 265 12.90 -2.73 -7.57
CA GLU A 265 13.01 -2.34 -8.99
C GLU A 265 14.46 -2.11 -9.43
N ASP A 266 15.40 -2.02 -8.49
CA ASP A 266 16.82 -1.78 -8.78
C ASP A 266 17.53 -3.11 -9.12
N LEU A 267 16.92 -3.89 -10.00
CA LEU A 267 17.40 -5.19 -10.43
C LEU A 267 18.48 -5.01 -11.49
N SER A 268 19.59 -5.74 -11.35
CA SER A 268 20.60 -5.79 -12.41
C SER A 268 20.04 -6.56 -13.61
N ALA A 269 20.42 -6.13 -14.82
CA ALA A 269 20.01 -6.80 -16.05
C ALA A 269 20.38 -8.29 -16.01
N SER A 270 19.37 -9.15 -16.14
CA SER A 270 19.60 -10.58 -16.33
C SER A 270 19.97 -10.86 -17.78
N PHE A 271 21.14 -11.46 -18.00
CA PHE A 271 21.63 -11.78 -19.34
C PHE A 271 21.40 -13.24 -19.74
N GLN A 272 20.94 -14.09 -18.83
CA GLN A 272 20.59 -15.48 -19.16
C GLN A 272 19.13 -15.74 -18.80
N THR A 273 18.43 -16.32 -19.77
CA THR A 273 16.98 -16.58 -19.72
C THR A 273 16.69 -18.06 -19.41
N THR A 274 17.72 -18.90 -19.41
CA THR A 274 17.63 -20.36 -19.24
C THR A 274 18.45 -20.85 -18.08
N VAL A 275 18.05 -21.97 -17.48
CA VAL A 275 18.80 -22.64 -16.42
C VAL A 275 18.79 -24.16 -16.56
N PRO A 276 19.88 -24.84 -16.15
CA PRO A 276 19.92 -26.28 -16.18
C PRO A 276 19.00 -26.86 -15.10
N ILE A 277 18.03 -27.66 -15.50
CA ILE A 277 17.29 -28.54 -14.59
C ILE A 277 17.86 -29.95 -14.69
N GLN A 278 18.33 -30.46 -13.55
CA GLN A 278 18.66 -31.87 -13.38
C GLN A 278 17.42 -32.62 -12.93
N THR A 279 17.00 -33.61 -13.72
CA THR A 279 15.89 -34.51 -13.36
C THR A 279 16.45 -35.91 -13.11
N LYS A 280 16.11 -36.48 -11.95
CA LYS A 280 16.41 -37.86 -11.58
C LYS A 280 15.12 -38.67 -11.57
N ARG A 281 15.04 -39.69 -12.40
CA ARG A 281 13.97 -40.71 -12.34
C ARG A 281 14.58 -42.02 -11.91
N GLU A 282 14.16 -42.52 -10.75
CA GLU A 282 14.67 -43.80 -10.23
C GLU A 282 14.26 -44.96 -11.12
N LYS A 283 15.02 -46.06 -11.04
CA LYS A 283 14.68 -47.31 -11.72
C LYS A 283 13.29 -47.75 -11.28
N HIS A 284 12.39 -48.01 -12.23
CA HIS A 284 11.03 -48.47 -11.95
C HIS A 284 10.55 -49.47 -12.99
N LEU A 285 9.50 -50.22 -12.65
CA LEU A 285 8.82 -51.13 -13.57
C LEU A 285 7.63 -50.39 -14.20
N LYS A 286 7.64 -50.22 -15.52
CA LYS A 286 6.50 -49.66 -16.26
C LYS A 286 5.55 -50.77 -16.68
N ILE A 287 4.28 -50.62 -16.34
CA ILE A 287 3.19 -51.51 -16.75
C ILE A 287 2.43 -50.85 -17.91
N GLU A 288 2.40 -51.50 -19.07
CA GLU A 288 1.56 -51.09 -20.20
C GLU A 288 0.44 -52.11 -20.40
N ILE A 289 -0.80 -51.68 -20.25
CA ILE A 289 -1.98 -52.52 -20.45
C ILE A 289 -2.65 -52.13 -21.76
N ASN A 290 -2.51 -52.98 -22.77
CA ASN A 290 -3.13 -52.80 -24.07
C ASN A 290 -4.44 -53.58 -24.18
N ASN A 291 -5.44 -52.91 -24.74
CA ASN A 291 -6.78 -53.45 -24.99
C ASN A 291 -6.96 -53.91 -26.44
N SER A 292 -6.02 -53.63 -27.34
CA SER A 292 -6.13 -53.93 -28.78
C SER A 292 -6.31 -55.43 -29.08
N ARG A 293 -5.75 -56.31 -28.25
CA ARG A 293 -5.83 -57.78 -28.38
C ARG A 293 -6.93 -58.42 -27.53
N LEU A 294 -7.78 -57.63 -26.85
CA LEU A 294 -8.85 -58.17 -26.01
C LEU A 294 -9.79 -59.10 -26.79
N ASN A 295 -10.06 -58.77 -28.04
CA ASN A 295 -10.94 -59.55 -28.90
C ASN A 295 -10.35 -60.91 -29.32
N GLU A 296 -9.04 -61.07 -29.22
CA GLU A 296 -8.29 -62.31 -29.54
C GLU A 296 -8.25 -63.29 -28.36
N LEU A 297 -8.59 -62.83 -27.14
CA LEU A 297 -8.63 -63.64 -25.92
C LEU A 297 -9.98 -64.35 -25.78
N SER A 298 -9.95 -65.61 -25.34
CA SER A 298 -11.12 -66.35 -24.87
C SER A 298 -11.71 -65.75 -23.58
N ASN A 299 -12.94 -66.13 -23.23
CA ASN A 299 -13.60 -65.61 -22.04
C ASN A 299 -12.84 -65.93 -20.74
N ASP A 300 -12.24 -67.12 -20.64
CA ASP A 300 -11.45 -67.54 -19.48
C ASP A 300 -10.15 -66.72 -19.36
N GLU A 301 -9.49 -66.46 -20.50
CA GLU A 301 -8.28 -65.61 -20.54
C GLU A 301 -8.59 -64.15 -20.19
N ARG A 302 -9.76 -63.63 -20.57
CA ARG A 302 -10.21 -62.29 -20.16
C ARG A 302 -10.48 -62.22 -18.66
N ALA A 303 -11.13 -63.23 -18.09
CA ALA A 303 -11.37 -63.32 -16.65
C ALA A 303 -10.05 -63.38 -15.86
N GLU A 304 -9.09 -64.18 -16.36
CA GLU A 304 -7.77 -64.29 -15.76
C GLU A 304 -6.95 -63.00 -15.87
N ARG A 305 -7.00 -62.31 -17.02
CA ARG A 305 -6.40 -60.99 -17.20
C ARG A 305 -6.92 -59.99 -16.18
N VAL A 306 -8.23 -59.94 -15.96
CA VAL A 306 -8.85 -59.04 -14.97
C VAL A 306 -8.37 -59.36 -13.55
N ALA A 307 -8.18 -60.64 -13.22
CA ALA A 307 -7.67 -61.05 -11.92
C ALA A 307 -6.16 -60.77 -11.73
N LEU A 308 -5.37 -60.79 -12.80
CA LEU A 308 -3.93 -60.56 -12.76
C LEU A 308 -3.56 -59.08 -12.60
N ILE A 309 -4.31 -58.16 -13.23
CA ILE A 309 -3.99 -56.72 -13.21
C ILE A 309 -3.85 -56.18 -11.77
N PRO A 310 -4.80 -56.41 -10.84
CA PRO A 310 -4.66 -55.95 -9.46
C PRO A 310 -3.45 -56.53 -8.73
N LYS A 311 -3.13 -57.82 -8.95
CA LYS A 311 -1.98 -58.49 -8.33
C LYS A 311 -0.65 -57.89 -8.79
N ILE A 312 -0.53 -57.62 -10.08
CA ILE A 312 0.66 -56.97 -10.66
C ILE A 312 0.80 -55.55 -10.11
N MET A 313 -0.31 -54.80 -10.03
CA MET A 313 -0.30 -53.45 -9.45
C MET A 313 0.11 -53.46 -7.97
N GLU A 314 -0.36 -54.43 -7.19
CA GLU A 314 0.01 -54.61 -5.78
C GLU A 314 1.51 -54.93 -5.63
N MET A 315 2.02 -55.90 -6.40
CA MET A 315 3.44 -56.27 -6.44
C MET A 315 4.32 -55.05 -6.75
N VAL A 316 3.97 -54.28 -7.78
CA VAL A 316 4.72 -53.08 -8.18
C VAL A 316 4.66 -51.99 -7.11
N THR A 317 3.51 -51.80 -6.47
CA THR A 317 3.36 -50.82 -5.37
C THR A 317 4.23 -51.18 -4.17
N LYS A 318 4.48 -52.47 -3.93
CA LYS A 318 5.39 -52.97 -2.87
C LYS A 318 6.87 -52.95 -3.26
N GLY A 319 7.20 -52.62 -4.51
CA GLY A 319 8.58 -52.62 -5.00
C GLY A 319 9.18 -54.02 -5.16
N GLU A 320 8.33 -55.04 -5.34
CA GLU A 320 8.77 -56.43 -5.49
C GLU A 320 9.31 -56.68 -6.91
N ILE A 321 10.32 -57.56 -7.01
CA ILE A 321 10.90 -57.98 -8.30
C ILE A 321 9.91 -58.94 -8.97
N LEU A 322 9.79 -58.87 -10.30
CA LEU A 322 8.94 -59.79 -11.07
C LEU A 322 9.31 -61.25 -10.79
N ASP A 323 8.40 -61.99 -10.19
CA ASP A 323 8.50 -63.44 -10.08
C ASP A 323 7.95 -64.08 -11.37
N GLU A 324 8.83 -64.56 -12.25
CA GLU A 324 8.43 -65.21 -13.51
C GLU A 324 7.65 -66.52 -13.29
N THR A 325 7.68 -67.10 -12.08
CA THR A 325 6.87 -68.29 -11.76
C THR A 325 5.42 -67.92 -11.47
N GLU A 326 5.17 -66.76 -10.86
CA GLU A 326 3.83 -66.23 -10.62
C GLU A 326 3.29 -65.43 -11.81
N PHE A 327 4.18 -64.77 -12.56
CA PHE A 327 3.86 -63.88 -13.67
C PHE A 327 4.63 -64.24 -14.95
N PRO A 328 4.26 -65.32 -15.67
CA PRO A 328 4.97 -65.74 -16.87
C PRO A 328 4.91 -64.66 -17.97
N VAL A 329 6.06 -64.13 -18.40
CA VAL A 329 6.16 -63.01 -19.35
C VAL A 329 5.38 -63.26 -20.64
N ASN A 330 5.48 -64.47 -21.21
CA ASN A 330 4.75 -64.85 -22.43
C ASN A 330 3.22 -64.78 -22.25
N LYS A 331 2.74 -65.10 -21.06
CA LYS A 331 1.31 -65.06 -20.72
C LYS A 331 0.83 -63.62 -20.53
N LEU A 332 1.62 -62.79 -19.86
CA LEU A 332 1.35 -61.35 -19.74
C LEU A 332 1.25 -60.68 -21.11
N LEU A 333 2.23 -60.94 -21.99
CA LEU A 333 2.25 -60.40 -23.36
C LEU A 333 1.04 -60.85 -24.19
N ARG A 334 0.61 -62.12 -24.03
CA ARG A 334 -0.63 -62.62 -24.65
C ARG A 334 -1.85 -61.84 -24.15
N TYR A 335 -1.90 -61.53 -22.86
CA TYR A 335 -2.98 -60.76 -22.26
C TYR A 335 -2.87 -59.24 -22.49
N GLY A 336 -1.90 -58.81 -23.31
CA GLY A 336 -1.67 -57.40 -23.61
C GLY A 336 -1.10 -56.62 -22.42
N ILE A 337 -0.54 -57.30 -21.42
CA ILE A 337 0.16 -56.69 -20.28
C ILE A 337 1.66 -56.78 -20.58
N ASN A 338 2.30 -55.63 -20.73
CA ASN A 338 3.74 -55.54 -20.93
C ASN A 338 4.38 -54.94 -19.68
N LEU A 339 5.37 -55.63 -19.14
CA LEU A 339 6.19 -55.16 -18.04
C LEU A 339 7.58 -54.86 -18.58
N ARG A 340 8.01 -53.61 -18.45
CA ARG A 340 9.33 -53.18 -18.89
C ARG A 340 10.06 -52.52 -17.75
N GLU A 341 11.28 -52.97 -17.47
CA GLU A 341 12.18 -52.21 -16.62
C GLU A 341 12.59 -50.91 -17.32
N VAL A 342 12.35 -49.79 -16.66
CA VAL A 342 12.85 -48.48 -17.06
C VAL A 342 14.09 -48.22 -16.19
N PRO A 343 15.28 -48.05 -16.79
CA PRO A 343 16.50 -47.79 -16.04
C PRO A 343 16.42 -46.42 -15.34
N GLU A 344 17.29 -46.20 -14.36
CA GLU A 344 17.47 -44.87 -13.79
C GLU A 344 17.88 -43.90 -14.91
N VAL A 345 17.23 -42.74 -14.94
CA VAL A 345 17.56 -41.67 -15.89
C VAL A 345 17.98 -40.43 -15.10
N ASN A 346 19.18 -39.95 -15.38
CA ASN A 346 19.67 -38.65 -14.94
C ASN A 346 19.84 -37.78 -16.18
N LEU A 347 19.00 -36.76 -16.32
CA LEU A 347 19.00 -35.86 -17.47
C LEU A 347 19.16 -34.42 -17.01
N THR A 348 19.96 -33.65 -17.75
CA THR A 348 20.10 -32.21 -17.58
C THR A 348 19.54 -31.53 -18.83
N LYS A 349 18.54 -30.67 -18.67
CA LYS A 349 17.94 -29.89 -19.76
C LYS A 349 18.04 -28.41 -19.42
N GLU A 350 18.46 -27.59 -20.38
CA GLU A 350 18.30 -26.14 -20.27
C GLU A 350 16.83 -25.79 -20.49
N VAL A 351 16.26 -25.02 -19.55
CA VAL A 351 14.84 -24.65 -19.56
C VAL A 351 14.75 -23.15 -19.34
N GLU A 352 13.83 -22.49 -20.05
CA GLU A 352 13.56 -21.06 -19.83
C GLU A 352 13.05 -20.84 -18.39
N ILE A 353 13.57 -19.80 -17.74
CA ILE A 353 13.25 -19.46 -16.35
C ILE A 353 11.75 -19.18 -16.19
N ASP A 354 11.15 -18.52 -17.17
CA ASP A 354 9.72 -18.21 -17.18
C ASP A 354 8.84 -19.47 -17.21
N ASP A 355 9.27 -20.53 -17.91
CA ASP A 355 8.54 -21.79 -17.92
C ASP A 355 8.55 -22.46 -16.55
N ILE A 356 9.67 -22.37 -15.83
CA ILE A 356 9.80 -22.91 -14.46
C ILE A 356 8.88 -22.15 -13.50
N ILE A 357 8.88 -20.82 -13.58
CA ILE A 357 8.04 -19.94 -12.76
C ILE A 357 6.56 -20.20 -13.06
N ASN A 358 6.17 -20.19 -14.34
CA ASN A 358 4.79 -20.44 -14.77
C ASN A 358 4.32 -21.84 -14.34
N ARG A 359 5.20 -22.84 -14.42
CA ARG A 359 4.89 -24.19 -13.94
C ARG A 359 4.60 -24.20 -12.45
N ALA A 360 5.46 -23.57 -11.63
CA ALA A 360 5.26 -23.47 -10.19
C ALA A 360 3.91 -22.81 -9.85
N ILE A 361 3.55 -21.73 -10.55
CA ILE A 361 2.27 -21.03 -10.40
C ILE A 361 1.08 -21.90 -10.81
N ASN A 362 1.17 -22.59 -11.95
CA ASN A 362 0.08 -23.40 -12.51
C ASN A 362 -0.18 -24.68 -11.71
N THR A 363 0.84 -25.25 -11.08
CA THR A 363 0.71 -26.40 -10.15
C THR A 363 0.23 -26.01 -8.75
N ARG A 364 -0.33 -24.80 -8.59
CA ARG A 364 -0.89 -24.31 -7.32
C ARG A 364 -1.74 -25.37 -6.64
N LYS A 365 -1.53 -25.51 -5.32
CA LYS A 365 -2.16 -26.47 -4.38
C LYS A 365 -1.48 -27.83 -4.27
N LEU A 366 -0.59 -28.21 -5.19
CA LEU A 366 0.22 -29.41 -5.00
C LEU A 366 1.06 -29.28 -3.71
N GLY A 367 1.03 -30.29 -2.85
CA GLY A 367 1.77 -30.29 -1.58
C GLY A 367 1.24 -29.36 -0.47
N ARG A 368 0.13 -28.64 -0.67
CA ARG A 368 -0.45 -27.80 0.41
C ARG A 368 -1.08 -28.67 1.49
N THR A 369 -0.89 -28.29 2.75
CA THR A 369 -1.63 -28.85 3.88
C THR A 369 -3.07 -28.36 3.83
N LEU A 370 -3.98 -29.19 3.32
CA LEU A 370 -5.42 -28.92 3.27
C LEU A 370 -6.12 -29.72 4.36
N ARG A 371 -7.10 -29.09 5.04
CA ARG A 371 -7.94 -29.73 6.07
C ARG A 371 -8.67 -30.94 5.49
N ASP A 372 -9.26 -30.73 4.31
CA ASP A 372 -9.78 -31.80 3.47
C ASP A 372 -8.80 -31.94 2.32
N LYS A 373 -7.91 -32.93 2.37
CA LYS A 373 -7.16 -33.30 1.17
C LYS A 373 -8.19 -33.83 0.18
N PRO A 374 -8.48 -33.13 -0.94
CA PRO A 374 -9.22 -33.80 -1.99
C PRO A 374 -8.47 -35.08 -2.33
N LEU A 375 -9.20 -36.17 -2.61
CA LEU A 375 -8.63 -37.37 -3.20
C LEU A 375 -8.06 -36.94 -4.56
N ILE A 376 -6.80 -36.50 -4.56
CA ILE A 376 -6.06 -36.23 -5.78
C ILE A 376 -5.71 -37.62 -6.31
N ILE A 377 -6.61 -38.15 -7.14
CA ILE A 377 -6.24 -39.22 -8.05
C ILE A 377 -5.31 -38.53 -9.05
N GLU A 378 -4.03 -38.92 -9.06
CA GLU A 378 -3.11 -38.52 -10.13
C GLU A 378 -3.66 -39.08 -11.44
N GLN A 379 -4.47 -38.27 -12.13
CA GLN A 379 -4.96 -38.61 -13.46
C GLN A 379 -3.96 -38.08 -14.47
N SER A 380 -3.33 -39.00 -15.21
CA SER A 380 -2.56 -38.64 -16.39
C SER A 380 -3.44 -37.87 -17.38
N PRO A 381 -2.87 -36.93 -18.15
CA PRO A 381 -3.64 -36.15 -19.12
C PRO A 381 -4.25 -37.08 -20.17
N ILE A 382 -5.51 -36.83 -20.51
CA ILE A 382 -6.19 -37.50 -21.62
C ILE A 382 -5.84 -36.73 -22.88
N VAL A 383 -5.11 -37.36 -23.80
CA VAL A 383 -4.69 -36.78 -25.08
C VAL A 383 -5.18 -37.60 -26.25
N LYS A 384 -5.39 -36.96 -27.42
CA LYS A 384 -5.68 -37.69 -28.66
C LYS A 384 -4.37 -38.13 -29.28
N THR A 385 -4.26 -39.42 -29.61
CA THR A 385 -3.04 -39.96 -30.24
C THR A 385 -2.76 -39.37 -31.63
N SER A 386 -3.79 -38.79 -32.29
CA SER A 386 -3.66 -38.08 -33.57
C SER A 386 -2.87 -36.78 -33.48
N ASP A 387 -2.70 -36.23 -32.27
CA ASP A 387 -2.03 -34.95 -32.05
C ASP A 387 -0.50 -35.12 -32.04
N PHE A 388 0.00 -36.36 -32.15
CA PHE A 388 1.41 -36.72 -32.12
C PHE A 388 1.79 -37.46 -33.40
N ASN A 389 2.96 -37.14 -33.96
CA ASN A 389 3.46 -37.71 -35.21
C ASN A 389 4.08 -39.10 -35.01
N SER A 390 4.39 -39.48 -33.77
CA SER A 390 5.01 -40.76 -33.43
C SER A 390 4.65 -41.23 -32.01
N LYS A 391 4.88 -42.53 -31.74
CA LYS A 391 4.72 -43.08 -30.40
C LYS A 391 5.77 -42.47 -29.45
N GLU A 392 6.96 -42.21 -29.96
CA GLU A 392 8.09 -41.63 -29.23
C GLU A 392 7.74 -40.21 -28.75
N GLU A 393 7.12 -39.39 -29.60
CA GLU A 393 6.64 -38.05 -29.26
C GLU A 393 5.54 -38.08 -28.18
N LEU A 394 4.59 -39.00 -28.29
CA LEU A 394 3.57 -39.22 -27.26
C LEU A 394 4.19 -39.64 -25.92
N MET A 395 5.19 -40.53 -25.94
CA MET A 395 5.88 -40.94 -24.70
C MET A 395 6.68 -39.78 -24.09
N ALA A 396 7.36 -38.98 -24.92
CA ALA A 396 8.08 -37.79 -24.48
C ALA A 396 7.15 -36.77 -23.81
N PHE A 397 5.93 -36.58 -24.33
CA PHE A 397 4.93 -35.72 -23.71
C PHE A 397 4.52 -36.20 -22.31
N PHE A 398 4.26 -37.49 -22.12
CA PHE A 398 3.92 -38.03 -20.79
C PHE A 398 5.09 -37.93 -19.80
N ASP A 399 6.30 -38.11 -20.29
CA ASP A 399 7.54 -37.92 -19.53
C ASP A 399 7.70 -36.46 -19.08
N GLU A 400 7.47 -35.49 -19.96
CA GLU A 400 7.49 -34.05 -19.62
C GLU A 400 6.36 -33.67 -18.66
N TYR A 401 5.16 -34.23 -18.85
CA TYR A 401 4.05 -34.05 -17.92
C TYR A 401 4.39 -34.59 -16.52
N TYR A 402 4.93 -35.79 -16.43
CA TYR A 402 5.35 -36.41 -15.17
C TYR A 402 6.37 -35.52 -14.43
N ASP A 403 7.38 -35.05 -15.14
CA ASP A 403 8.38 -34.14 -14.58
C ASP A 403 7.77 -32.79 -14.16
N SER A 404 6.71 -32.34 -14.83
CA SER A 404 6.05 -31.07 -14.53
C SER A 404 5.27 -31.04 -13.21
N ILE A 405 4.84 -32.20 -12.74
CA ILE A 405 4.06 -32.36 -11.49
C ILE A 405 4.90 -32.96 -10.35
N HIS A 406 6.09 -33.49 -10.62
CA HIS A 406 6.96 -34.11 -9.62
C HIS A 406 8.25 -33.31 -9.40
N PHE A 407 8.09 -32.10 -8.86
CA PHE A 407 9.22 -31.22 -8.52
C PHE A 407 10.27 -31.88 -7.61
N GLN A 408 9.89 -32.87 -6.78
CA GLN A 408 10.84 -33.57 -5.90
C GLN A 408 11.92 -34.36 -6.66
N ASN A 409 11.68 -34.67 -7.94
CA ASN A 409 12.62 -35.38 -8.79
C ASN A 409 13.59 -34.43 -9.51
N GLN A 410 13.45 -33.12 -9.28
CA GLN A 410 14.16 -32.09 -10.03
C GLN A 410 14.98 -31.20 -9.10
N ASN A 411 16.14 -30.77 -9.61
CA ASN A 411 17.03 -29.86 -8.94
C ASN A 411 17.57 -28.82 -9.93
N ILE A 412 17.69 -27.57 -9.48
CA ILE A 412 18.40 -26.53 -10.22
C ILE A 412 19.79 -26.41 -9.57
N PRO A 413 20.87 -26.87 -10.23
CA PRO A 413 22.21 -26.79 -9.67
C PRO A 413 22.59 -25.35 -9.32
N GLY A 414 23.08 -25.15 -8.10
CA GLY A 414 23.51 -23.82 -7.64
C GLY A 414 22.38 -22.80 -7.46
N TYR A 415 21.13 -23.23 -7.32
CA TYR A 415 19.95 -22.37 -7.12
C TYR A 415 20.15 -21.27 -6.08
N PHE A 416 20.78 -21.61 -4.94
CA PHE A 416 21.03 -20.67 -3.84
C PHE A 416 22.37 -19.92 -3.90
N THR A 417 23.27 -20.25 -4.83
CA THR A 417 24.66 -19.75 -4.80
C THR A 417 25.11 -19.05 -6.07
N ASN A 418 24.84 -19.62 -7.25
CA ASN A 418 25.38 -19.15 -8.53
C ASN A 418 24.30 -18.70 -9.52
N ASN A 419 23.03 -18.94 -9.22
CA ASN A 419 21.93 -18.68 -10.13
C ASN A 419 21.10 -17.46 -9.71
N SER A 420 21.78 -16.33 -9.45
CA SER A 420 21.17 -15.06 -9.05
C SER A 420 20.13 -14.55 -10.06
N GLN A 421 20.20 -15.00 -11.31
CA GLN A 421 19.33 -14.59 -12.39
C GLN A 421 17.91 -15.17 -12.30
N ILE A 422 17.74 -16.40 -11.78
CA ILE A 422 16.40 -16.92 -11.47
C ILE A 422 15.76 -16.08 -10.39
N ILE A 423 16.55 -15.71 -9.36
CA ILE A 423 16.06 -14.90 -8.25
C ILE A 423 15.67 -13.50 -8.75
N GLN A 424 16.46 -12.90 -9.64
CA GLN A 424 16.13 -11.63 -10.28
C GLN A 424 14.86 -11.71 -11.12
N ARG A 425 14.75 -12.71 -12.01
CA ARG A 425 13.55 -12.90 -12.82
C ARG A 425 12.32 -13.22 -11.98
N TRP A 426 12.49 -13.95 -10.89
CA TRP A 426 11.44 -14.16 -9.90
C TRP A 426 11.06 -12.86 -9.19
N GLN A 427 12.01 -11.99 -8.85
CA GLN A 427 11.75 -10.69 -8.26
C GLN A 427 11.01 -9.75 -9.23
N GLU A 428 11.35 -9.77 -10.53
CA GLU A 428 10.59 -9.05 -11.57
C GLU A 428 9.14 -9.51 -11.59
N ARG A 429 8.90 -10.82 -11.60
CA ARG A 429 7.54 -11.37 -11.56
C ARG A 429 6.82 -11.07 -10.25
N LEU A 430 7.53 -11.13 -9.13
CA LEU A 430 6.99 -10.76 -7.82
C LEU A 430 6.58 -9.29 -7.80
N ASN A 431 7.36 -8.39 -8.40
CA ASN A 431 7.00 -6.98 -8.51
C ASN A 431 5.68 -6.80 -9.29
N GLU A 432 5.49 -7.52 -10.40
CA GLU A 432 4.24 -7.51 -11.17
C GLU A 432 3.05 -7.93 -10.29
N ASP A 433 3.14 -9.11 -9.67
CA ASP A 433 2.08 -9.66 -8.81
C ASP A 433 1.79 -8.75 -7.59
N VAL A 434 2.82 -8.13 -7.00
CA VAL A 434 2.69 -7.18 -5.89
C VAL A 434 2.01 -5.90 -6.34
N ARG A 435 2.36 -5.36 -7.52
CA ARG A 435 1.68 -4.17 -8.07
C ARG A 435 0.21 -4.44 -8.35
N GLU A 436 -0.12 -5.56 -8.98
CA GLU A 436 -1.52 -5.95 -9.20
C GLU A 436 -2.29 -6.08 -7.88
N SER A 437 -1.64 -6.62 -6.85
CA SER A 437 -2.23 -6.72 -5.51
C SER A 437 -2.46 -5.33 -4.89
N ILE A 438 -1.49 -4.42 -5.02
CA ILE A 438 -1.59 -3.04 -4.53
C ILE A 438 -2.75 -2.30 -5.21
N GLU A 439 -2.85 -2.37 -6.54
CA GLU A 439 -3.96 -1.78 -7.31
C GLU A 439 -5.32 -2.28 -6.80
N SER A 440 -5.46 -3.60 -6.61
CA SER A 440 -6.67 -4.21 -6.06
C SER A 440 -7.00 -3.68 -4.64
N PHE A 441 -5.99 -3.55 -3.77
CA PHE A 441 -6.19 -2.98 -2.44
C PHE A 441 -6.56 -1.50 -2.45
N ILE A 442 -6.00 -0.72 -3.37
CA ILE A 442 -6.34 0.68 -3.59
C ILE A 442 -7.81 0.80 -3.98
N ASP A 443 -8.26 0.02 -4.97
CA ASP A 443 -9.65 0.03 -5.43
C ASP A 443 -10.62 -0.34 -4.31
N ILE A 444 -10.29 -1.38 -3.53
CA ILE A 444 -11.10 -1.81 -2.38
C ILE A 444 -11.16 -0.68 -1.35
N GLN A 445 -10.02 -0.12 -0.94
CA GLN A 445 -10.00 0.90 0.10
C GLN A 445 -10.71 2.18 -0.36
N ASN A 446 -10.43 2.68 -1.56
CA ASN A 446 -11.05 3.89 -2.10
C ASN A 446 -12.57 3.75 -2.19
N ASN A 447 -13.09 2.58 -2.53
CA ASN A 447 -14.53 2.35 -2.56
C ASN A 447 -15.14 2.25 -1.16
N LEU A 448 -14.44 1.65 -0.19
CA LEU A 448 -14.89 1.59 1.20
C LEU A 448 -14.87 2.97 1.89
N LEU A 449 -13.86 3.80 1.60
CA LEU A 449 -13.75 5.15 2.14
C LEU A 449 -14.92 6.05 1.70
N LYS A 450 -15.46 5.85 0.50
CA LYS A 450 -16.66 6.57 0.00
C LYS A 450 -17.93 6.24 0.78
N LEU A 451 -17.95 5.14 1.53
CA LEU A 451 -19.10 4.76 2.36
C LEU A 451 -19.08 5.41 3.74
N LEU A 452 -17.97 6.05 4.11
CA LEU A 452 -17.82 6.70 5.42
C LEU A 452 -18.51 8.06 5.42
N THR A 453 -19.35 8.28 6.44
CA THR A 453 -19.96 9.58 6.72
C THR A 453 -19.11 10.40 7.70
N ASP A 454 -19.25 11.73 7.66
CA ASP A 454 -18.58 12.62 8.61
C ASP A 454 -18.89 12.24 10.07
N GLU A 455 -20.13 11.81 10.35
CA GLU A 455 -20.52 11.35 11.69
C GLU A 455 -19.74 10.11 12.15
N GLU A 456 -19.49 9.15 11.25
CA GLU A 456 -18.70 7.96 11.56
C GLU A 456 -17.23 8.31 11.80
N LEU A 457 -16.68 9.22 10.99
CA LEU A 457 -15.31 9.73 11.15
C LEU A 457 -15.15 10.47 12.49
N ILE A 458 -16.10 11.32 12.87
CA ILE A 458 -16.09 12.02 14.16
C ILE A 458 -16.22 11.03 15.34
N ARG A 459 -17.01 9.95 15.18
CA ARG A 459 -17.16 8.92 16.22
C ARG A 459 -15.93 8.04 16.36
N PHE A 460 -15.16 7.84 15.29
CA PHE A 460 -13.90 7.09 15.30
C PHE A 460 -12.87 7.66 16.31
N ALA A 461 -12.93 8.98 16.52
CA ALA A 461 -12.09 9.72 17.46
C ALA A 461 -12.35 9.42 18.94
N LYS A 462 -13.59 9.03 19.28
CA LYS A 462 -14.00 8.71 20.66
C LYS A 462 -13.39 7.39 21.10
#